data_AF-A0A135V688-F1
#
_entry.id   AF-A0A135V688-F1
#
_cell.length_a   1.000
_cell.length_b   1.000
_cell.length_c   1.000
_cell.angle_alpha   90.00
_cell.angle_beta   90.00
_cell.angle_gamma   90.00
#
_symmetry.space_group_name_H-M   'P 1'
#
loop_
_entity.id
_entity.type
_entity.pdbx_description
1 polymer ?
#
loop_
_entity_poly.entity_id
_entity_poly.type
_entity_poly.pdbx_seq_one_letter_code
_entity_poly.pdbx_strand_id
1 'polypeptide(L)'
;MEAALENRGCDLIGLGRPAVLNPALLKNTILAVTVKDEDAKLYVRKIEAPWFTKNFGLKAIGEGAATAWYGAEMRKLGKAE
;
A
#
# COMPACT_ATOMS: atom_id res chain seq x y z
N MET A 1 -11.88 -8.32 4.01
CA MET A 1 -11.00 -8.21 5.22
C MET A 1 -11.83 -8.23 6.49
N GLU A 2 -13.01 -7.62 6.46
CA GLU A 2 -13.98 -7.57 7.56
C GLU A 2 -14.32 -8.95 8.13
N ALA A 3 -14.55 -9.94 7.26
CA ALA A 3 -14.87 -11.30 7.70
C ALA A 3 -13.83 -11.92 8.66
N ALA A 4 -12.55 -11.56 8.56
CA ALA A 4 -11.52 -12.06 9.48
C ALA A 4 -11.66 -11.46 10.88
N LEU A 5 -12.12 -10.21 10.98
CA LEU A 5 -12.41 -9.53 12.25
C LEU A 5 -13.73 -10.06 12.85
N GLU A 6 -14.78 -10.17 12.03
CA GLU A 6 -16.11 -10.63 12.48
C GLU A 6 -16.09 -12.07 13.00
N ASN A 7 -15.38 -12.95 12.30
CA ASN A 7 -15.29 -14.36 12.67
C ASN A 7 -14.20 -14.65 13.72
N ARG A 8 -13.58 -13.62 14.32
CA ARG A 8 -12.44 -13.75 15.25
C ARG A 8 -11.29 -14.59 14.68
N GLY A 9 -11.07 -14.52 13.37
CA GLY A 9 -9.89 -15.14 12.72
C GLY A 9 -8.60 -14.39 13.04
N CYS A 10 -8.70 -13.12 13.43
CA CYS A 10 -7.63 -12.30 13.99
C CYS A 10 -8.20 -11.16 14.82
N ASP A 11 -7.48 -10.75 15.87
CA ASP A 11 -7.87 -9.58 16.68
C ASP A 11 -7.45 -8.25 16.02
N LEU A 12 -6.38 -8.29 15.21
CA LEU A 12 -5.76 -7.10 14.60
C LEU A 12 -5.24 -7.42 13.20
N ILE A 13 -5.36 -6.46 12.30
CA ILE A 13 -4.82 -6.53 10.94
C ILE A 13 -3.92 -5.33 10.69
N GLY A 14 -2.63 -5.58 10.47
CA GLY A 14 -1.67 -4.54 10.11
C GLY A 14 -1.78 -4.15 8.63
N LEU A 15 -1.85 -2.85 8.35
CA LEU A 15 -1.81 -2.30 6.99
C LEU A 15 -0.42 -1.70 6.72
N GLY A 16 0.33 -2.31 5.79
CA GLY A 16 1.65 -1.83 5.37
C GLY A 16 1.58 -0.89 4.16
N ARG A 17 2.07 -1.36 3.01
CA ARG A 17 2.15 -0.60 1.75
C ARG A 17 0.83 0.09 1.31
N PRO A 18 -0.36 -0.50 1.51
CA PRO A 18 -1.62 0.18 1.18
C PRO A 18 -1.87 1.46 2.00
N ALA A 19 -1.49 1.49 3.27
CA ALA A 19 -1.67 2.66 4.14
C ALA A 19 -0.84 3.87 3.68
N VAL A 20 0.26 3.62 2.97
CA VAL A 20 1.11 4.66 2.39
C VAL A 20 0.41 5.41 1.26
N LEU A 21 -0.43 4.73 0.49
CA LEU A 21 -1.15 5.33 -0.64
C LEU A 21 -2.40 6.10 -0.17
N ASN A 22 -3.03 5.61 0.90
CA ASN A 22 -4.21 6.23 1.50
C ASN A 22 -4.18 5.96 3.01
N PRO A 23 -3.72 6.92 3.84
CA PRO A 23 -3.71 6.74 5.30
C PRO A 23 -5.11 6.53 5.90
N ALA A 24 -6.15 7.02 5.22
CA ALA A 24 -7.55 6.85 5.63
C ALA A 24 -8.21 5.57 5.08
N LEU A 25 -7.43 4.66 4.47
CA LEU A 25 -7.91 3.46 3.77
C LEU A 25 -8.90 2.63 4.58
N LEU A 26 -8.66 2.51 5.88
CA LEU A 26 -9.54 1.75 6.78
C LEU A 26 -10.95 2.35 6.78
N LYS A 27 -11.08 3.68 6.86
CA LYS A 27 -12.37 4.38 7.02
C LYS A 27 -13.12 4.58 5.70
N ASN A 28 -12.40 4.79 4.60
CA ASN A 28 -13.01 5.18 3.33
C ASN A 28 -13.09 4.06 2.30
N THR A 29 -12.49 2.89 2.55
CA THR A 29 -12.49 1.79 1.59
C THR A 29 -12.73 0.44 2.25
N ILE A 30 -11.94 0.07 3.26
CA ILE A 30 -11.99 -1.30 3.82
C ILE A 30 -13.20 -1.51 4.74
N LEU A 31 -13.47 -0.55 5.64
CA LEU A 31 -14.59 -0.60 6.60
C LEU A 31 -15.67 0.45 6.28
N ALA A 32 -15.72 0.91 5.03
CA ALA A 32 -16.68 1.90 4.61
C ALA A 32 -18.01 1.21 4.31
N VAL A 33 -19.05 1.50 5.09
CA VAL A 33 -20.42 0.93 4.91
C VAL A 33 -20.98 1.18 3.50
N THR A 34 -20.51 2.23 2.84
CA THR A 34 -20.92 2.62 1.48
C THR A 34 -20.20 1.88 0.36
N VAL A 35 -19.19 1.06 0.68
CA VAL A 35 -18.35 0.33 -0.29
C VAL A 35 -18.57 -1.16 -0.10
N LYS A 36 -18.88 -1.89 -1.18
CA LYS A 36 -18.98 -3.35 -1.12
C LYS A 36 -17.59 -3.96 -0.98
N ASP A 37 -17.44 -5.05 -0.22
CA ASP A 37 -16.13 -5.69 0.01
C ASP A 37 -15.42 -6.09 -1.31
N GLU A 38 -16.17 -6.45 -2.36
CA GLU A 38 -15.61 -6.75 -3.69
C GLU A 38 -15.00 -5.54 -4.42
N ASP A 39 -15.49 -4.35 -4.08
CA ASP A 39 -15.08 -3.06 -4.64
C ASP A 39 -14.05 -2.34 -3.76
N ALA A 40 -13.73 -2.88 -2.58
CA ALA A 40 -12.73 -2.36 -1.65
C ALA A 40 -11.30 -2.62 -2.15
N LYS A 41 -10.96 -2.07 -3.32
CA LYS A 41 -9.66 -2.22 -4.01
C LYS A 41 -8.89 -0.91 -4.02
N LEU A 42 -7.59 -1.01 -3.82
CA LEU A 42 -6.68 0.13 -3.88
C LEU A 42 -5.76 -0.01 -5.09
N TYR A 43 -5.83 0.95 -6.01
CA TYR A 43 -5.02 0.93 -7.22
C TYR A 43 -3.72 1.70 -7.01
N VAL A 44 -2.60 1.06 -7.35
CA VAL A 44 -1.28 1.69 -7.32
C VAL A 44 -0.86 2.05 -8.75
N ARG A 45 -0.35 3.28 -8.95
CA ARG A 45 0.33 3.63 -10.19
C ARG A 45 1.67 2.91 -10.25
N LYS A 46 2.06 2.43 -11.43
CA LYS A 46 3.33 1.72 -11.61
C LYS A 46 4.48 2.61 -11.11
N ILE A 47 5.20 2.14 -10.10
CA ILE A 47 6.40 2.81 -9.60
C ILE A 47 7.49 2.53 -10.63
N GLU A 48 7.71 3.49 -11.52
CA GLU A 48 8.68 3.34 -12.58
C GLU A 48 10.11 3.53 -12.05
N ALA A 49 10.98 2.60 -12.41
CA ALA A 49 12.39 2.76 -12.19
C ALA A 49 12.92 3.91 -13.08
N PRO A 50 13.84 4.76 -12.59
CA PRO A 50 14.41 5.86 -13.36
C PRO A 50 14.96 5.40 -14.72
N TRP A 51 14.87 6.23 -15.75
CA TRP A 51 15.25 5.88 -17.13
C TRP A 51 16.65 5.26 -17.26
N PHE A 52 17.62 5.72 -16.47
CA PHE A 52 19.00 5.22 -16.50
C PHE A 52 19.11 3.77 -15.99
N THR A 53 18.22 3.34 -15.09
CA THR A 53 18.21 1.96 -14.57
C THR A 53 17.70 0.95 -15.59
N LYS A 54 16.85 1.37 -16.54
CA LYS A 54 16.39 0.54 -17.67
C LYS A 54 17.53 0.27 -18.66
N ASN A 55 18.41 1.24 -18.89
CA ASN A 55 19.50 1.14 -19.87
C ASN A 55 20.73 0.37 -19.38
N PHE A 56 21.02 0.39 -18.08
CA PHE A 56 22.21 -0.28 -17.52
C PHE A 56 21.99 -1.76 -17.13
N GLY A 57 20.85 -2.36 -17.50
CA GLY A 57 20.66 -3.82 -17.40
C GLY A 57 20.56 -4.38 -15.98
N LEU A 58 20.41 -3.53 -14.95
CA LEU A 58 20.16 -3.99 -13.57
C LEU A 58 18.71 -4.49 -13.43
N LYS A 59 18.45 -5.70 -13.93
CA LYS A 59 17.15 -6.40 -13.86
C LYS A 59 16.65 -6.66 -12.43
N ALA A 60 17.49 -6.49 -11.41
CA ALA A 60 17.16 -6.71 -10.00
C ALA A 60 16.51 -5.50 -9.29
N ILE A 61 16.37 -4.34 -9.94
CA ILE A 61 15.93 -3.10 -9.27
C ILE A 61 14.39 -2.98 -9.17
N GLY A 62 13.60 -3.75 -9.91
CA GLY A 62 12.14 -3.56 -9.96
C GLY A 62 11.46 -3.58 -8.57
N GLU A 63 11.74 -4.61 -7.77
CA GLU A 63 11.20 -4.72 -6.41
C GLU A 63 11.93 -3.80 -5.40
N GLY A 64 13.23 -3.58 -5.60
CA GLY A 64 14.03 -2.68 -4.77
C GLY A 64 13.58 -1.21 -4.88
N ALA A 65 13.27 -0.75 -6.09
CA ALA A 65 12.78 0.61 -6.34
C ALA A 65 11.40 0.83 -5.70
N ALA A 66 10.50 -0.14 -5.82
CA ALA A 66 9.20 -0.08 -5.16
C ALA A 66 9.37 -0.04 -3.63
N THR A 67 10.19 -0.93 -3.06
CA THR A 67 10.46 -0.98 -1.63
C THR A 67 11.08 0.32 -1.11
N ALA A 68 12.06 0.86 -1.83
CA ALA A 68 12.69 2.15 -1.48
C ALA A 68 11.69 3.30 -1.54
N TRP A 69 10.84 3.33 -2.57
CA TRP A 69 9.80 4.36 -2.71
C TRP A 69 8.79 4.30 -1.56
N TYR A 70 8.24 3.12 -1.26
CA TYR A 70 7.31 2.95 -0.14
C TYR A 70 7.97 3.31 1.20
N GLY A 71 9.22 2.90 1.42
CA GLY A 71 9.98 3.25 2.62
C GLY A 71 10.22 4.76 2.77
N ALA A 72 10.51 5.45 1.67
CA ALA A 72 10.67 6.90 1.66
C ALA A 72 9.34 7.61 1.98
N GLU A 73 8.24 7.15 1.39
CA GLU A 73 6.92 7.76 1.59
C GLU A 73 6.38 7.52 3.00
N MET A 74 6.56 6.31 3.57
CA MET A 74 6.28 6.05 4.99
C MET A 74 7.02 6.99 5.92
N ARG A 75 8.32 7.26 5.65
CA ARG A 75 9.11 8.20 6.44
C ARG A 75 8.62 9.63 6.32
N LYS A 76 8.05 10.04 5.18
CA LYS A 76 7.45 11.37 5.05
C LYS A 76 6.18 11.49 5.86
N LEU A 77 5.31 10.48 5.79
CA LEU A 77 4.08 10.43 6.58
C LEU A 77 4.38 10.51 8.07
N GLY A 78 5.31 9.70 8.57
CA GLY A 78 5.72 9.74 9.99
C GLY A 78 6.52 10.98 10.43
N LYS A 79 6.85 11.90 9.52
CA LYS A 79 7.45 13.22 9.85
C LYS A 79 6.44 14.37 9.76
N ALA A 80 5.29 14.13 9.13
CA ALA A 80 4.24 15.13 8.94
C ALA A 80 3.25 15.18 10.14
N GLU A 81 3.44 14.28 11.10
CA GLU A 81 2.81 14.28 12.44
C GLU A 81 3.73 14.92 13.48
#